data_AF-A0A6C0JEZ6-F1
#
_entry.id   AF-A0A6C0JEZ6-F1
#
_cell.length_a   1.000
_cell.length_b   1.000
_cell.length_c   1.000
_cell.angle_alpha   90.00
_cell.angle_beta   90.00
_cell.angle_gamma   90.00
#
_symmetry.space_group_name_H-M   'P 1'
#
loop_
_entity.id
_entity.type
_entity.pdbx_description
1 polymer ?
#
loop_
_entity_poly.entity_id
_entity_poly.type
_entity_poly.pdbx_seq_one_letter_code
_entity_poly.pdbx_strand_id
1 'polypeptide(L)'
;MKFIVIQQPREMDYRNEEEKYMQLQYVIEAKRDLLLKKQHKLHKIAKQNAFLEHIKNDYSNYNNYIVKQKQDQITALQLLNNYIDELNRSGHLSEHNIQDSKMEQNKILKELKSIKQGLDKIMNDSHEINNSLISKNIKYNQGASNM
;
A
#
# COMPACT_ATOMS: atom_id res chain seq x y z
N MET A 1 -27.33 47.44 -72.33
CA MET A 1 -26.17 47.62 -71.43
C MET A 1 -26.20 46.53 -70.38
N LYS A 2 -25.21 45.63 -70.40
CA LYS A 2 -24.95 44.62 -69.37
C LYS A 2 -24.39 45.30 -68.13
N PHE A 3 -24.98 45.09 -66.96
CA PHE A 3 -24.22 44.95 -65.71
C PHE A 3 -24.92 43.89 -64.86
N ILE A 4 -24.47 42.65 -65.01
CA ILE A 4 -24.76 41.58 -64.08
C ILE A 4 -23.77 41.79 -62.93
N VAL A 5 -24.25 42.23 -61.76
CA VAL A 5 -23.44 42.17 -60.53
C VAL A 5 -23.53 40.75 -60.01
N ILE A 6 -22.61 39.91 -60.48
CA ILE A 6 -22.37 38.58 -59.90
C ILE A 6 -21.54 38.79 -58.63
N GLN A 7 -22.20 38.93 -57.50
CA GLN A 7 -21.58 38.75 -56.19
C GLN A 7 -22.49 37.86 -55.35
N GLN A 8 -22.47 36.54 -55.54
CA GLN A 8 -23.11 35.60 -54.60
C GLN A 8 -22.39 34.27 -54.28
N PRO A 9 -21.24 33.86 -54.87
CA PRO A 9 -20.55 32.65 -54.38
C PRO A 9 -19.49 32.91 -53.28
N ARG A 10 -18.88 34.10 -53.22
CA ARG A 10 -17.77 34.37 -52.28
C ARG A 10 -18.21 34.65 -50.83
N GLU A 11 -19.32 35.35 -50.62
CA GLU A 11 -19.78 35.69 -49.25
C GLU A 11 -20.26 34.46 -48.46
N MET A 12 -20.79 33.44 -49.14
CA MET A 12 -21.24 32.20 -48.50
C MET A 12 -20.06 31.32 -48.04
N ASP A 13 -18.93 31.39 -48.75
CA ASP A 13 -17.68 30.67 -48.42
C ASP A 13 -17.02 31.27 -47.16
N TYR A 14 -16.92 32.59 -47.08
CA TYR A 14 -16.39 33.29 -45.89
C TYR A 14 -17.24 33.04 -44.63
N ARG A 15 -18.58 33.01 -44.75
CA ARG A 15 -19.48 32.71 -43.62
C ARG A 15 -19.27 31.27 -43.10
N ASN A 16 -19.08 30.31 -44.00
CA ASN A 16 -18.82 28.91 -43.63
C ASN A 16 -17.44 28.74 -42.99
N GLU A 17 -16.41 29.48 -43.43
CA GLU A 17 -15.09 29.49 -42.80
C GLU A 17 -15.11 30.15 -41.41
N GLU A 18 -15.85 31.24 -41.26
CA GLU A 18 -16.02 31.95 -39.99
C GLU A 18 -16.77 31.08 -38.95
N GLU A 19 -17.83 30.40 -39.37
CA GLU A 19 -18.53 29.42 -38.52
C GLU A 19 -17.62 28.28 -38.06
N LYS A 20 -16.80 27.71 -38.97
CA LYS A 20 -15.82 26.68 -38.63
C LYS A 20 -14.75 27.20 -37.67
N TYR A 21 -14.28 28.43 -37.86
CA TYR A 21 -13.32 29.06 -36.97
C TYR A 21 -13.90 29.24 -35.56
N MET A 22 -15.15 29.69 -35.46
CA MET A 22 -15.85 29.83 -34.18
C MET A 22 -16.05 28.49 -33.48
N GLN A 23 -16.43 27.44 -34.21
CA GLN A 23 -16.53 26.08 -33.66
C GLN A 23 -15.17 25.57 -33.19
N LEU A 24 -14.10 25.80 -33.94
CA LEU A 24 -12.75 25.40 -33.58
C LEU A 24 -12.29 26.11 -32.29
N GLN A 25 -12.54 27.42 -32.17
CA GLN A 25 -12.23 28.17 -30.96
C GLN A 25 -12.99 27.63 -29.75
N TYR A 26 -14.29 27.35 -29.90
CA TYR A 26 -15.09 26.74 -28.84
C TYR A 26 -14.51 25.38 -28.39
N VAL A 27 -14.14 24.51 -29.34
CA VAL A 27 -13.54 23.20 -29.03
C VAL A 27 -12.17 23.35 -28.36
N ILE A 28 -11.35 24.33 -28.77
CA ILE A 28 -10.05 24.61 -28.14
C ILE A 28 -10.25 25.01 -26.68
N GLU A 29 -11.16 25.94 -26.40
CA GLU A 29 -11.45 26.37 -25.03
C GLU A 29 -12.03 25.23 -24.18
N ALA A 30 -12.99 24.46 -24.71
CA ALA A 30 -13.53 23.31 -24.01
C ALA A 30 -12.45 22.25 -23.68
N LYS A 31 -11.49 22.03 -24.59
CA LYS A 31 -10.35 21.12 -24.34
C LYS A 31 -9.38 21.68 -23.30
N ARG A 32 -9.10 22.98 -23.31
CA ARG A 32 -8.26 23.66 -22.30
C ARG A 32 -8.87 23.49 -20.91
N ASP A 33 -10.16 23.77 -20.77
CA ASP A 33 -10.87 23.60 -19.51
C ASP A 33 -10.85 22.14 -19.02
N LEU A 34 -11.03 21.18 -19.93
CA LEU A 34 -10.94 19.77 -19.60
C LEU A 34 -9.55 19.38 -19.11
N LEU A 35 -8.49 19.86 -19.77
CA LEU A 35 -7.11 19.60 -19.38
C LEU A 35 -6.80 20.16 -17.99
N LEU A 36 -7.23 21.40 -17.71
CA LEU A 36 -7.06 22.02 -16.39
C LEU A 36 -7.80 21.21 -15.30
N LYS A 37 -9.04 20.79 -15.56
CA LYS A 37 -9.80 19.93 -14.64
C LYS A 37 -9.10 18.59 -14.40
N LYS A 38 -8.56 17.96 -15.45
CA LYS A 38 -7.79 16.70 -15.32
C LYS A 38 -6.50 16.91 -14.53
N GLN A 39 -5.78 18.00 -14.76
CA GLN A 39 -4.56 18.33 -14.02
C GLN A 39 -4.86 18.52 -12.53
N HIS A 40 -5.92 19.25 -12.18
CA HIS A 40 -6.34 19.40 -10.79
C HIS A 40 -6.72 18.05 -10.15
N LYS A 41 -7.43 17.20 -10.89
CA LYS A 41 -7.78 15.85 -10.41
C LYS A 41 -6.53 15.00 -10.17
N LEU A 42 -5.57 15.00 -11.10
CA LEU A 42 -4.31 14.29 -10.96
C LEU A 42 -3.52 14.78 -9.75
N HIS A 43 -3.46 16.09 -9.52
CA HIS A 43 -2.80 16.65 -8.34
C HIS A 43 -3.44 16.18 -7.03
N LYS A 44 -4.78 16.13 -6.98
CA LYS A 44 -5.50 15.62 -5.81
C LYS A 44 -5.21 14.13 -5.58
N ILE A 45 -5.22 13.32 -6.63
CA ILE A 45 -4.89 11.89 -6.55
C ILE A 45 -3.43 11.70 -6.10
N ALA A 46 -2.49 12.47 -6.64
CA ALA A 46 -1.08 12.39 -6.26
C ALA A 46 -0.88 12.68 -4.75
N LYS A 47 -1.56 13.71 -4.22
CA LYS A 47 -1.55 14.00 -2.78
C LYS A 47 -2.13 12.86 -1.95
N GLN A 48 -3.24 12.28 -2.38
CA GLN A 48 -3.86 11.14 -1.69
C GLN A 48 -2.93 9.92 -1.71
N ASN A 49 -2.27 9.65 -2.83
CA ASN A 49 -1.31 8.55 -2.96
C ASN A 49 -0.10 8.76 -2.05
N ALA A 50 0.46 9.98 -1.99
CA ALA A 50 1.56 10.29 -1.08
C ALA A 50 1.16 10.06 0.39
N PHE A 51 -0.04 10.51 0.77
CA PHE A 51 -0.58 10.27 2.11
C PHE A 51 -0.76 8.78 2.43
N LEU A 52 -1.30 8.01 1.48
CA LEU A 52 -1.45 6.56 1.66
C LEU A 52 -0.09 5.85 1.77
N GLU A 53 0.94 6.31 1.05
CA GLU A 53 2.30 5.77 1.17
C GLU A 53 2.90 6.06 2.54
N HIS A 54 2.68 7.26 3.09
CA HIS A 54 3.06 7.57 4.47
C HIS A 54 2.37 6.64 5.48
N ILE A 55 1.05 6.47 5.38
CA ILE A 55 0.30 5.55 6.24
C ILE A 55 0.87 4.14 6.15
N LYS A 56 1.08 3.63 4.93
CA LYS A 56 1.66 2.31 4.71
C LYS A 56 3.02 2.16 5.38
N ASN A 57 3.88 3.18 5.26
CA ASN A 57 5.18 3.19 5.89
C ASN A 57 5.07 3.14 7.43
N ASP A 58 4.15 3.92 8.02
CA ASP A 58 3.92 3.92 9.47
C ASP A 58 3.47 2.54 9.96
N TYR A 59 2.54 1.89 9.26
CA TYR A 59 2.12 0.52 9.58
C TYR A 59 3.26 -0.49 9.45
N SER A 60 4.08 -0.36 8.40
CA SER A 60 5.26 -1.22 8.21
C SER A 60 6.26 -1.06 9.37
N ASN A 61 6.52 0.18 9.79
CA ASN A 61 7.42 0.46 10.92
C ASN A 61 6.89 -0.10 12.23
N TYR A 62 5.59 0.09 12.50
CA TYR A 62 4.95 -0.45 13.68
C TYR A 62 4.97 -1.99 13.70
N ASN A 63 4.73 -2.62 12.56
CA ASN A 63 4.81 -4.08 12.45
C ASN A 63 6.23 -4.60 12.74
N ASN A 64 7.25 -3.95 12.16
CA ASN A 64 8.65 -4.29 12.44
C ASN A 64 9.00 -4.15 13.93
N TYR A 65 8.46 -3.13 14.59
CA TYR A 65 8.62 -2.94 16.02
C TYR A 65 7.99 -4.08 16.84
N ILE A 66 6.76 -4.51 16.51
CA ILE A 66 6.11 -5.65 17.16
C ILE A 66 6.92 -6.93 16.97
N VAL A 67 7.39 -7.18 15.76
CA VAL A 67 8.22 -8.37 15.45
C VAL A 67 9.47 -8.37 16.32
N LYS A 68 10.16 -7.23 16.40
CA LYS A 68 11.35 -7.08 17.26
C LYS A 68 11.03 -7.35 18.73
N GLN A 69 10.00 -6.71 19.28
CA GLN A 69 9.61 -6.93 20.68
C GLN A 69 9.32 -8.40 21.00
N LYS A 70 8.63 -9.10 20.09
CA LYS A 70 8.34 -10.53 20.26
C LYS A 70 9.60 -11.39 20.18
N GLN A 71 10.55 -11.03 19.33
CA GLN A 71 11.84 -11.71 19.25
C GLN A 71 12.69 -11.50 20.52
N ASP A 72 12.67 -10.28 21.07
CA ASP A 72 13.31 -9.96 22.34
C ASP A 72 12.66 -10.75 23.49
N GLN A 73 11.32 -10.87 23.50
CA GLN A 73 10.58 -11.70 24.47
C GLN A 73 10.97 -13.19 24.38
N ILE A 74 11.10 -13.74 23.16
CA ILE A 74 11.58 -15.11 22.95
C ILE A 74 12.97 -15.29 23.57
N THR A 75 13.87 -14.35 23.33
CA THR A 75 15.25 -14.40 23.83
C THR A 75 15.28 -14.40 25.36
N ALA A 76 14.49 -13.52 25.99
CA ALA A 76 14.38 -13.45 27.44
C ALA A 76 13.79 -14.75 28.04
N LEU A 77 12.74 -15.31 27.44
CA LEU A 77 12.14 -16.57 27.89
C LEU A 77 13.09 -17.75 27.74
N GLN A 78 13.90 -17.79 26.68
CA GLN A 78 14.93 -18.82 26.51
C GLN A 78 16.02 -18.71 27.56
N LEU A 79 16.46 -17.50 27.89
CA LEU A 79 17.43 -17.26 28.97
C LEU A 79 16.89 -17.75 30.32
N LEU A 80 15.64 -17.42 30.64
CA LEU A 80 14.98 -17.90 31.86
C LEU A 80 14.87 -19.43 31.89
N ASN A 81 14.48 -20.05 30.77
CA ASN A 81 14.38 -21.51 30.68
C ASN A 81 15.72 -22.19 30.94
N ASN A 82 16.79 -21.68 30.31
CA ASN A 82 18.15 -22.20 30.48
C ASN A 82 18.64 -22.04 31.93
N TYR A 83 18.36 -20.90 32.56
CA TYR A 83 18.70 -20.67 33.96
C TYR A 83 17.99 -21.68 34.89
N ILE A 84 16.70 -21.94 34.66
CA ILE A 84 15.95 -22.96 35.42
C ILE A 84 16.51 -24.37 35.16
N ASP A 85 16.91 -24.68 33.92
CA ASP A 85 17.58 -25.94 33.58
C ASP A 85 18.90 -26.12 34.33
N GLU A 86 19.72 -25.08 34.42
CA GLU A 86 20.98 -25.09 35.16
C GLU A 86 20.76 -25.26 36.66
N LEU A 87 19.80 -24.53 37.24
CA LEU A 87 19.41 -24.67 38.64
C LEU A 87 18.99 -26.11 38.97
N ASN A 88 18.14 -26.73 38.13
CA ASN A 88 17.73 -28.12 38.30
C ASN A 88 18.91 -29.10 38.24
N ARG A 89 19.91 -28.85 37.37
CA ARG A 89 21.09 -29.72 37.21
C ARG A 89 22.11 -29.57 38.33
N SER A 90 22.21 -28.39 38.94
CA SER A 90 23.17 -28.11 40.02
C SER A 90 22.94 -28.93 41.30
N GLY A 91 21.81 -29.65 41.41
CA GLY A 91 21.55 -30.59 42.51
C GLY A 91 21.31 -29.92 43.88
N HIS A 92 21.16 -28.59 43.92
CA HIS A 92 20.94 -27.82 45.15
C HIS A 92 19.45 -27.67 45.53
N LEU A 93 18.55 -28.34 44.79
CA LEU A 93 17.11 -28.20 44.94
C LEU A 93 16.49 -29.44 45.58
N SER A 94 15.51 -29.22 46.46
CA SER A 94 14.66 -30.30 46.97
C SER A 94 13.78 -30.87 45.86
N GLU A 95 13.25 -32.08 46.04
CA GLU A 95 12.32 -32.71 45.09
C GLU A 95 11.12 -31.80 44.75
N HIS A 96 10.60 -31.08 45.76
CA HIS A 96 9.54 -30.10 45.59
C HIS A 96 9.96 -28.95 44.66
N ASN A 97 11.16 -28.39 44.87
CA ASN A 97 11.66 -27.28 44.06
C ASN A 97 11.93 -27.70 42.61
N ILE A 98 12.34 -28.96 42.39
CA ILE A 98 12.51 -29.54 41.05
C ILE A 98 11.15 -29.64 40.34
N GLN A 99 10.10 -30.08 41.06
CA GLN A 99 8.76 -30.19 40.51
C GLN A 99 8.18 -28.82 40.14
N ASP A 100 8.33 -27.82 41.01
CA ASP A 100 7.92 -26.44 40.73
C ASP A 100 8.66 -25.86 39.52
N SER A 101 9.98 -26.07 39.46
CA SER A 101 10.82 -25.61 38.35
C SER A 101 10.41 -26.22 37.01
N LYS A 102 10.05 -27.52 36.99
CA LYS A 102 9.48 -28.18 35.80
C LYS A 102 8.12 -27.59 35.41
N MET A 103 7.28 -27.22 36.37
CA MET A 103 6.00 -26.56 36.07
C MET A 103 6.21 -25.18 35.43
N GLU A 104 7.17 -24.39 35.94
CA GLU A 104 7.49 -23.08 35.37
C GLU A 104 8.11 -23.19 33.97
N GLN A 105 9.03 -24.12 33.72
CA GLN A 105 9.52 -24.38 32.36
C GLN A 105 8.39 -24.74 31.40
N ASN A 106 7.45 -25.58 31.80
CA ASN A 106 6.31 -25.94 30.96
C ASN A 106 5.44 -24.72 30.62
N LYS A 107 5.29 -23.75 31.53
CA LYS A 107 4.61 -22.49 31.23
C LYS A 107 5.41 -21.66 30.23
N ILE A 108 6.72 -21.53 30.42
CA ILE A 108 7.62 -20.81 29.50
C ILE A 108 7.56 -21.41 28.09
N LEU A 109 7.62 -22.74 27.96
CA LEU A 109 7.55 -23.44 26.67
C LEU A 109 6.21 -23.23 25.96
N LYS A 110 5.10 -23.22 26.71
CA LYS A 110 3.77 -22.91 26.15
C LYS A 110 3.71 -21.47 25.64
N GLU A 111 4.24 -20.52 26.41
CA GLU A 111 4.28 -19.11 26.01
C GLU A 111 5.16 -18.90 24.77
N LEU A 112 6.34 -19.52 24.71
CA LEU A 112 7.21 -19.51 23.54
C LEU A 112 6.48 -20.02 22.28
N LYS A 113 5.71 -21.11 22.41
CA LYS A 113 4.92 -21.64 21.30
C LYS A 113 3.86 -20.64 20.84
N SER A 114 3.16 -20.02 21.78
CA SER A 114 2.13 -18.99 21.50
C SER A 114 2.73 -17.79 20.76
N ILE A 115 3.86 -17.26 21.23
CA ILE A 115 4.53 -16.11 20.62
C ILE A 115 5.00 -16.45 19.20
N LYS A 116 5.62 -17.61 18.99
CA LYS A 116 6.07 -18.07 17.67
C LYS A 116 4.91 -18.19 16.68
N GLN A 117 3.81 -18.82 17.09
CA GLN A 117 2.60 -18.90 16.25
C GLN A 117 2.04 -17.52 15.91
N GLY A 118 2.08 -16.58 16.85
CA GLY A 118 1.70 -15.19 16.60
C GLY A 118 2.61 -14.49 15.58
N LEU A 119 3.92 -14.71 15.64
CA LEU A 119 4.88 -14.18 14.67
C LEU A 119 4.67 -14.78 13.27
N ASP A 120 4.49 -16.10 13.18
CA ASP A 120 4.23 -16.77 11.90
C ASP A 120 2.99 -16.19 11.22
N LYS A 121 1.93 -15.95 12.00
CA LYS A 121 0.71 -15.31 11.48
C LYS A 121 0.96 -13.90 10.96
N ILE A 122 1.64 -13.06 11.74
CA ILE A 122 1.98 -11.68 11.34
C ILE A 122 2.81 -11.68 10.04
N MET A 123 3.76 -12.61 9.92
CA MET A 123 4.63 -12.71 8.76
C MET A 123 3.87 -13.16 7.51
N ASN A 124 2.99 -14.17 7.65
CA ASN A 124 2.16 -14.66 6.56
C ASN A 124 1.18 -13.59 6.06
N ASP A 125 0.50 -12.89 6.97
CA ASP A 125 -0.44 -11.81 6.62
C ASP A 125 0.30 -10.69 5.84
N SER A 126 1.53 -10.36 6.23
CA SER A 126 2.38 -9.39 5.51
C SER A 126 2.74 -9.85 4.09
N HIS A 127 3.07 -11.13 3.91
CA HIS A 127 3.37 -11.70 2.59
C HIS A 127 2.14 -11.73 1.66
N GLU A 128 0.96 -12.06 2.18
CA GLU A 128 -0.29 -12.06 1.40
C GLU A 128 -0.65 -10.66 0.89
N ILE A 129 -0.52 -9.64 1.74
CA ILE A 129 -0.76 -8.24 1.36
C ILE A 129 0.18 -7.84 0.22
N ASN A 130 1.46 -8.18 0.30
CA ASN A 130 2.44 -7.80 -0.70
C ASN A 130 2.15 -8.48 -2.07
N ASN A 131 1.80 -9.76 -2.05
CA ASN A 131 1.41 -10.51 -3.25
C ASN A 131 0.12 -9.96 -3.89
N SER A 132 -0.86 -9.55 -3.08
CA SER A 132 -2.10 -8.90 -3.55
C SER A 132 -1.81 -7.58 -4.29
N LEU A 133 -0.91 -6.74 -3.76
CA LEU A 133 -0.50 -5.48 -4.39
C LEU A 133 0.20 -5.70 -5.74
N ILE A 134 1.11 -6.68 -5.82
CA ILE A 134 1.81 -7.04 -7.06
C ILE A 134 0.81 -7.49 -8.14
N SER A 135 -0.15 -8.36 -7.77
CA SER A 135 -1.15 -8.88 -8.71
C SER A 135 -2.08 -7.79 -9.28
N LYS A 136 -2.42 -6.77 -8.48
CA LYS A 136 -3.24 -5.64 -8.94
C LYS A 136 -2.46 -4.74 -9.91
N ASN A 137 -1.19 -4.46 -9.63
CA ASN A 137 -0.34 -3.63 -10.49
C ASN A 137 -0.13 -4.27 -11.88
N ILE A 138 0.00 -5.59 -11.96
CA ILE A 138 0.12 -6.30 -13.24
C ILE A 138 -1.18 -6.20 -14.07
N LYS A 139 -2.36 -6.32 -13.44
CA LYS A 139 -3.65 -6.19 -14.13
C LYS A 139 -3.89 -4.78 -14.70
N TYR A 140 -3.50 -3.72 -13.99
CA TYR A 140 -3.62 -2.35 -14.48
C TYR A 140 -2.70 -2.06 -15.68
N ASN A 141 -1.46 -2.57 -15.67
CA ASN A 141 -0.53 -2.37 -16.79
C ASN A 141 -0.92 -3.13 -18.07
N GLN A 142 -1.61 -4.26 -17.97
CA GLN A 142 -2.14 -4.98 -19.14
C GLN A 142 -3.39 -4.32 -19.74
N GLY A 143 -4.22 -3.66 -18.92
CA GLY A 143 -5.38 -2.89 -19.42
C GLY A 143 -5.01 -1.59 -20.14
N ALA A 144 -3.90 -0.95 -19.75
CA ALA A 144 -3.42 0.30 -20.36
C ALA A 144 -2.66 0.11 -21.69
N SER A 145 -2.19 -1.11 -22.00
CA SER A 145 -1.55 -1.42 -23.29
C SER A 145 -2.53 -1.83 -24.39
N ASN A 146 -3.80 -2.08 -24.04
CA ASN A 146 -4.86 -2.54 -24.95
C ASN A 146 -5.91 -1.43 -25.26
N MET A 147 -5.60 -0.16 -24.98
CA MET A 147 -6.40 1.01 -25.35
C MET A 147 -5.60 1.99 -26.21
#